data_AF-A0A1I6IVY5-F1
#
_entry.id   AF-A0A1I6IVY5-F1
#
_cell.length_a   1.000
_cell.length_b   1.000
_cell.length_c   1.000
_cell.angle_alpha   90.00
_cell.angle_beta   90.00
_cell.angle_gamma   90.00
#
_symmetry.space_group_name_H-M   'P 1'
#
loop_
_entity.id
_entity.type
_entity.pdbx_description
1 polymer ?
#
loop_
_entity_poly.entity_id
_entity_poly.type
_entity_poly.pdbx_seq_one_letter_code
_entity_poly.pdbx_strand_id
1 'polypeptide(L)'
;MTDSTTTIEGLDLAAADTADAAAKKHAHEMNKLSKRLHRQVGQAIADFNMIEDGDKVMVCVSGGKDSYSLLDILINLRDRAPIKFDIVAVNLDQKQPGFPEDVLPAYLKSRGVDFHIEEQDTYSIVKRLVPEGKTTCSLCSRLRRGILYRVAGELGATKIALGHHRDDIVTTLMLNMFFGSRMKGMPPKLVSDDGKNVVIRPLAYVKESDLERWAEHREFPIIPCNLCGSQPNLQRATVKAMLQDWDRRFPGRVDNMFTAMGNIVTSHMMDRELFPFQTIKATGAPVADGDIAFDEDEQCGTPAPATGVVKLVRPGQVPAPLDDAGEAYSAADD
;
A
#
# COMPACT_ATOMS: atom_id res chain seq x y z
N MET A 1 -53.52 5.48 -56.76
CA MET A 1 -52.07 5.70 -56.64
C MET A 1 -51.85 6.82 -55.65
N THR A 2 -51.04 6.75 -54.60
CA THR A 2 -50.30 5.67 -53.94
C THR A 2 -49.97 6.25 -52.56
N ASP A 3 -50.15 5.40 -51.56
CA ASP A 3 -49.85 5.57 -50.15
C ASP A 3 -48.39 5.99 -49.89
N SER A 4 -48.14 6.71 -48.78
CA SER A 4 -46.81 6.89 -48.20
C SER A 4 -46.93 7.13 -46.71
N THR A 5 -46.95 6.02 -45.98
CA THR A 5 -46.74 5.96 -44.53
C THR A 5 -45.31 5.53 -44.20
N THR A 6 -44.70 6.25 -43.26
CA THR A 6 -43.83 5.79 -42.16
C THR A 6 -42.51 5.07 -42.45
N THR A 7 -41.39 5.69 -42.02
CA THR A 7 -40.30 5.01 -41.26
C THR A 7 -39.31 6.03 -40.70
N ILE A 8 -39.44 6.40 -39.42
CA ILE A 8 -38.36 6.98 -38.59
C ILE A 8 -38.52 6.45 -37.15
N GLU A 9 -38.28 5.15 -36.91
CA GLU A 9 -38.20 4.58 -35.54
C GLU A 9 -37.09 3.50 -35.40
N GLY A 10 -36.27 3.26 -36.44
CA GLY A 10 -35.38 2.09 -36.47
C GLY A 10 -33.91 2.31 -36.09
N LEU A 11 -33.43 3.56 -35.95
CA LEU A 11 -31.99 3.84 -35.80
C LEU A 11 -31.51 4.04 -34.35
N ASP A 12 -32.42 4.21 -33.38
CA ASP A 12 -32.07 4.61 -32.00
C ASP A 12 -31.98 3.41 -31.02
N LEU A 13 -32.64 2.29 -31.35
CA LEU A 13 -32.71 1.11 -30.48
C LEU A 13 -31.39 0.32 -30.40
N ALA A 14 -30.66 0.18 -31.51
CA ALA A 14 -29.39 -0.56 -31.54
C ALA A 14 -28.23 0.20 -30.85
N ALA A 15 -28.25 1.53 -30.90
CA ALA A 15 -27.31 2.37 -30.16
C ALA A 15 -27.60 2.35 -28.65
N ALA A 16 -28.88 2.32 -28.26
CA ALA A 16 -29.28 2.18 -26.86
C ALA A 16 -28.91 0.81 -26.26
N ASP A 17 -29.12 -0.28 -27.00
CA ASP A 17 -28.76 -1.65 -26.56
C ASP A 17 -27.24 -1.82 -26.38
N THR A 18 -26.44 -1.19 -27.24
CA THR A 18 -24.96 -1.25 -27.12
C THR A 18 -24.44 -0.39 -25.96
N ALA A 19 -25.05 0.75 -25.68
CA ALA A 19 -24.74 1.59 -24.52
C ALA A 19 -25.09 0.89 -23.19
N ASP A 20 -26.24 0.22 -23.12
CA ASP A 20 -26.65 -0.56 -21.94
C ASP A 20 -25.72 -1.77 -21.70
N ALA A 21 -25.33 -2.49 -22.75
CA ALA A 21 -24.35 -3.56 -22.65
C ALA A 21 -22.97 -3.08 -22.17
N ALA A 22 -22.52 -1.91 -22.63
CA ALA A 22 -21.27 -1.30 -22.19
C ALA A 22 -21.32 -0.86 -20.72
N ALA A 23 -22.43 -0.26 -20.29
CA ALA A 23 -22.65 0.14 -18.90
C ALA A 23 -22.67 -1.07 -17.95
N LYS A 24 -23.38 -2.15 -18.33
CA LYS A 24 -23.38 -3.43 -17.59
C LYS A 24 -21.99 -4.03 -17.47
N LYS A 25 -21.22 -4.04 -18.57
CA LYS A 25 -19.83 -4.51 -18.57
C LYS A 25 -18.95 -3.67 -17.65
N HIS A 26 -19.07 -2.35 -17.71
CA HIS A 26 -18.31 -1.45 -16.84
C HIS A 26 -18.63 -1.69 -15.35
N ALA A 27 -19.93 -1.77 -15.00
CA ALA A 27 -20.35 -2.07 -13.63
C ALA A 27 -19.82 -3.42 -13.13
N HIS A 28 -19.81 -4.45 -13.98
CA HIS A 28 -19.24 -5.75 -13.64
C HIS A 28 -17.73 -5.69 -13.37
N GLU A 29 -16.98 -4.99 -14.21
CA GLU A 29 -15.54 -4.81 -14.02
C GLU A 29 -15.22 -3.99 -12.76
N MET A 30 -16.01 -2.96 -12.46
CA MET A 30 -15.86 -2.18 -11.22
C MET A 30 -16.21 -2.99 -9.97
N ASN A 31 -17.23 -3.86 -10.03
CA ASN A 31 -17.54 -4.79 -8.96
C ASN A 31 -16.41 -5.80 -8.71
N LYS A 32 -15.77 -6.31 -9.77
CA LYS A 32 -14.57 -7.17 -9.65
C LYS A 32 -13.41 -6.42 -9.02
N LEU A 33 -13.15 -5.19 -9.46
CA LEU A 33 -12.08 -4.34 -8.91
C LEU A 33 -12.33 -4.07 -7.43
N SER A 34 -13.53 -3.64 -7.06
CA SER A 34 -13.93 -3.41 -5.67
C SER A 34 -13.72 -4.66 -4.80
N LYS A 35 -14.21 -5.83 -5.24
CA LYS A 35 -14.01 -7.10 -4.51
C LYS A 35 -12.52 -7.43 -4.34
N ARG A 36 -11.70 -7.21 -5.37
CA ARG A 36 -10.26 -7.45 -5.31
C ARG A 36 -9.58 -6.52 -4.29
N LEU A 37 -9.87 -5.22 -4.33
CA LEU A 37 -9.31 -4.23 -3.43
C LEU A 37 -9.65 -4.55 -1.96
N HIS A 38 -10.92 -4.80 -1.65
CA HIS A 38 -11.34 -5.14 -0.29
C HIS A 38 -10.69 -6.45 0.19
N ARG A 39 -10.58 -7.46 -0.68
CA ARG A 39 -9.89 -8.71 -0.35
C ARG A 39 -8.41 -8.49 -0.07
N GLN A 40 -7.70 -7.72 -0.90
CA GLN A 40 -6.28 -7.46 -0.71
C GLN A 40 -6.00 -6.64 0.54
N VAL A 41 -6.82 -5.63 0.83
CA VAL A 41 -6.70 -4.82 2.05
C VAL A 41 -7.03 -5.64 3.29
N GLY A 42 -8.11 -6.43 3.27
CA GLY A 42 -8.45 -7.33 4.37
C GLY A 42 -7.36 -8.38 4.62
N GLN A 43 -6.78 -8.94 3.56
CA GLN A 43 -5.66 -9.87 3.66
C GLN A 43 -4.44 -9.22 4.31
N ALA A 44 -4.04 -8.02 3.87
CA ALA A 44 -2.92 -7.30 4.46
C ALA A 44 -3.17 -6.97 5.95
N ILE A 45 -4.40 -6.58 6.31
CA ILE A 45 -4.76 -6.33 7.70
C ILE A 45 -4.61 -7.60 8.53
N ALA A 46 -5.06 -8.75 8.02
CA ALA A 46 -4.96 -10.04 8.71
C ALA A 46 -3.50 -10.52 8.83
N ASP A 47 -2.76 -10.57 7.72
CA ASP A 47 -1.39 -11.11 7.67
C ASP A 47 -0.42 -10.36 8.58
N PHE A 48 -0.64 -9.05 8.78
CA PHE A 48 0.22 -8.21 9.61
C PHE A 48 -0.44 -7.74 10.92
N ASN A 49 -1.61 -8.30 11.28
CA ASN A 49 -2.42 -7.91 12.44
C ASN A 49 -2.52 -6.37 12.60
N MET A 50 -2.98 -5.68 11.56
CA MET A 50 -2.91 -4.21 11.51
C MET A 50 -3.97 -3.49 12.33
N ILE A 51 -5.17 -4.07 12.45
CA ILE A 51 -6.33 -3.48 13.11
C ILE A 51 -6.99 -4.55 13.97
N GLU A 52 -7.24 -4.22 15.22
CA GLU A 52 -7.75 -5.08 16.29
C GLU A 52 -9.07 -4.51 16.84
N ASP A 53 -9.81 -5.33 17.60
CA ASP A 53 -11.03 -4.88 18.25
C ASP A 53 -10.74 -3.75 19.26
N GLY A 54 -11.54 -2.70 19.22
CA GLY A 54 -11.36 -1.49 20.03
C GLY A 54 -10.33 -0.49 19.49
N ASP A 55 -9.68 -0.75 18.35
CA ASP A 55 -8.72 0.20 17.78
C ASP A 55 -9.39 1.50 17.33
N LYS A 56 -8.66 2.61 17.48
CA LYS A 56 -8.97 3.89 16.86
C LYS A 56 -7.95 4.18 15.76
N VAL A 57 -8.40 4.08 14.51
CA VAL A 57 -7.55 4.17 13.32
C VAL A 57 -7.57 5.60 12.78
N MET A 58 -6.44 6.30 12.91
CA MET A 58 -6.20 7.59 12.25
C MET A 58 -5.77 7.37 10.80
N VAL A 59 -6.64 7.69 9.84
CA VAL A 59 -6.34 7.57 8.41
C VAL A 59 -5.80 8.89 7.88
N CYS A 60 -4.54 8.92 7.48
CA CYS A 60 -3.90 10.12 6.95
C CYS A 60 -4.32 10.37 5.49
N VAL A 61 -5.16 11.37 5.25
CA VAL A 61 -5.69 11.73 3.93
C VAL A 61 -4.90 12.90 3.36
N SER A 62 -4.08 12.66 2.34
CA SER A 62 -3.25 13.70 1.71
C SER A 62 -3.97 14.51 0.63
N GLY A 63 -5.18 14.09 0.24
CA GLY A 63 -5.88 14.58 -0.94
C GLY A 63 -5.50 13.84 -2.24
N GLY A 64 -4.61 12.85 -2.17
CA GLY A 64 -4.24 12.00 -3.29
C GLY A 64 -5.11 10.75 -3.42
N LYS A 65 -5.09 10.13 -4.63
CA LYS A 65 -5.89 8.96 -5.02
C LYS A 65 -5.78 7.79 -4.04
N ASP A 66 -4.55 7.53 -3.59
CA ASP A 66 -4.24 6.37 -2.74
C ASP A 66 -4.82 6.56 -1.33
N SER A 67 -4.74 7.79 -0.80
CA SER A 67 -5.24 8.12 0.53
C SER A 67 -6.77 8.17 0.59
N TYR A 68 -7.44 8.64 -0.47
CA TYR A 68 -8.89 8.55 -0.59
C TYR A 68 -9.37 7.11 -0.71
N SER A 69 -8.69 6.32 -1.56
CA SER A 69 -8.99 4.90 -1.74
C SER A 69 -8.84 4.12 -0.44
N LEU A 70 -7.76 4.37 0.33
CA LEU A 70 -7.56 3.75 1.64
C LEU A 70 -8.71 4.06 2.58
N LEU A 71 -9.07 5.35 2.73
CA LEU A 71 -10.16 5.76 3.61
C LEU A 71 -11.47 5.09 3.21
N ASP A 72 -11.81 5.14 1.92
CA ASP A 72 -13.04 4.58 1.39
C ASP A 72 -13.14 3.06 1.63
N ILE A 73 -12.07 2.31 1.35
CA ILE A 73 -12.05 0.86 1.57
C ILE A 73 -12.15 0.53 3.06
N LEU A 74 -11.46 1.27 3.94
CA LEU A 74 -11.52 1.03 5.38
C LEU A 74 -12.91 1.30 5.98
N ILE A 75 -13.62 2.32 5.52
CA ILE A 75 -15.02 2.57 5.93
C ILE A 75 -15.89 1.36 5.57
N ASN A 76 -15.79 0.88 4.32
CA ASN A 76 -16.55 -0.28 3.86
C ASN A 76 -16.19 -1.57 4.60
N LEU A 77 -14.91 -1.74 4.98
CA LEU A 77 -14.47 -2.89 5.76
C LEU A 77 -14.96 -2.82 7.21
N ARG A 78 -14.89 -1.64 7.85
CA ARG A 78 -15.41 -1.43 9.21
C ARG A 78 -16.85 -1.88 9.33
N ASP A 79 -17.69 -1.53 8.36
CA ASP A 79 -19.12 -1.85 8.39
C ASP A 79 -19.43 -3.35 8.21
N ARG A 80 -18.44 -4.15 7.78
CA ARG A 80 -18.57 -5.59 7.52
C ARG A 80 -17.69 -6.47 8.43
N ALA A 81 -16.75 -5.87 9.14
CA ALA A 81 -15.77 -6.59 9.94
C ALA A 81 -16.42 -7.22 11.18
N PRO A 82 -15.91 -8.37 11.64
CA PRO A 82 -16.37 -8.99 12.89
C PRO A 82 -15.86 -8.24 14.15
N ILE A 83 -14.95 -7.27 13.97
CA ILE A 83 -14.37 -6.44 15.02
C ILE A 83 -14.91 -5.01 14.93
N LYS A 84 -14.97 -4.32 16.06
CA LYS A 84 -15.35 -2.91 16.15
C LYS A 84 -14.09 -2.06 16.23
N PHE A 85 -13.94 -1.13 15.31
CA PHE A 85 -12.87 -0.13 15.36
C PHE A 85 -13.37 1.20 14.81
N ASP A 86 -12.82 2.29 15.32
CA ASP A 86 -13.17 3.64 14.92
C ASP A 86 -12.22 4.14 13.84
N ILE A 87 -12.72 5.06 13.00
CA ILE A 87 -11.94 5.72 11.96
C ILE A 87 -12.04 7.22 12.16
N VAL A 88 -10.90 7.90 12.22
CA VAL A 88 -10.81 9.36 12.12
C VAL A 88 -9.92 9.72 10.93
N ALA A 89 -10.46 10.49 9.98
CA ALA A 89 -9.67 10.99 8.85
C ALA A 89 -8.87 12.22 9.29
N VAL A 90 -7.57 12.22 9.02
CA VAL A 90 -6.70 13.35 9.38
C VAL A 90 -5.99 13.88 8.17
N ASN A 91 -6.12 15.18 7.95
CA ASN A 91 -5.35 15.92 6.96
C ASN A 91 -4.38 16.86 7.66
N LEU A 92 -3.22 17.08 7.03
CA LEU A 92 -2.29 18.14 7.41
C LEU A 92 -2.29 19.16 6.28
N ASP A 93 -2.99 20.27 6.51
CA ASP A 93 -2.89 21.46 5.67
C ASP A 93 -1.58 22.17 5.98
N GLN A 94 -0.68 22.11 5.00
CA GLN A 94 0.68 22.65 5.11
C GLN A 94 0.75 24.15 4.78
N LYS A 95 -0.41 24.80 4.58
CA LYS A 95 -0.57 26.18 4.09
C LYS A 95 0.17 26.43 2.77
N GLN A 96 0.05 25.48 1.85
CA GLN A 96 0.60 25.65 0.50
C GLN A 96 -0.23 26.70 -0.26
N PRO A 97 0.41 27.62 -1.00
CA PRO A 97 -0.32 28.57 -1.83
C PRO A 97 -1.26 27.87 -2.81
N GLY A 98 -2.54 28.27 -2.80
CA GLY A 98 -3.58 27.70 -3.67
C GLY A 98 -4.11 26.34 -3.25
N PHE A 99 -3.84 25.87 -2.03
CA PHE A 99 -4.47 24.67 -1.49
C PHE A 99 -5.99 24.90 -1.31
N PRO A 100 -6.86 24.03 -1.86
CA PRO A 100 -8.30 24.21 -1.76
C PRO A 100 -8.82 23.71 -0.40
N GLU A 101 -8.85 24.61 0.59
CA GLU A 101 -9.18 24.30 1.99
C GLU A 101 -10.57 23.66 2.16
N ASP A 102 -11.54 23.97 1.30
CA ASP A 102 -12.93 23.47 1.42
C ASP A 102 -13.17 22.07 0.84
N VAL A 103 -12.34 21.64 -0.12
CA VAL A 103 -12.62 20.46 -0.95
C VAL A 103 -12.60 19.17 -0.13
N LEU A 104 -11.54 18.96 0.64
CA LEU A 104 -11.40 17.74 1.45
C LEU A 104 -12.40 17.71 2.62
N PRO A 105 -12.60 18.78 3.41
CA PRO A 105 -13.64 18.81 4.44
C PRO A 105 -15.05 18.57 3.89
N ALA A 106 -15.40 19.14 2.73
CA ALA A 106 -16.70 18.90 2.10
C ALA A 106 -16.88 17.42 1.72
N TYR A 107 -15.83 16.79 1.16
CA TYR A 107 -15.83 15.36 0.87
C TYR A 107 -15.99 14.53 2.16
N LEU A 108 -15.19 14.79 3.20
CA LEU A 108 -15.25 14.01 4.44
C LEU A 108 -16.61 14.12 5.14
N LYS A 109 -17.21 15.32 5.13
CA LYS A 109 -18.59 15.54 5.61
C LYS A 109 -19.62 14.74 4.80
N SER A 110 -19.52 14.72 3.48
CA SER A 110 -20.47 13.97 2.63
C SER A 110 -20.36 12.45 2.81
N ARG A 111 -19.20 11.96 3.26
CA ARG A 111 -18.98 10.56 3.63
C ARG A 111 -19.44 10.21 5.06
N GLY A 112 -19.78 11.20 5.90
CA GLY A 112 -20.20 10.98 7.28
C GLY A 112 -19.10 10.39 8.17
N VAL A 113 -17.84 10.78 7.96
CA VAL A 113 -16.68 10.28 8.69
C VAL A 113 -16.15 11.38 9.60
N ASP A 114 -15.80 11.04 10.84
CA ASP A 114 -15.13 11.96 11.75
C ASP A 114 -13.78 12.38 11.18
N PHE A 115 -13.46 13.67 11.24
CA PHE A 115 -12.21 14.17 10.70
C PHE A 115 -11.60 15.32 11.50
N HIS A 116 -10.28 15.45 11.38
CA HIS A 116 -9.49 16.56 11.91
C HIS A 116 -8.61 17.14 10.80
N ILE A 117 -8.69 18.46 10.60
CA ILE A 117 -7.80 19.18 9.70
C ILE A 117 -6.78 19.90 10.57
N GLU A 118 -5.54 19.42 10.55
CA GLU A 118 -4.42 20.07 11.24
C GLU A 118 -3.81 21.13 10.32
N GLU A 119 -3.80 22.38 10.77
CA GLU A 119 -3.24 23.50 10.02
C GLU A 119 -1.86 23.88 10.57
N GLN A 120 -0.81 23.70 9.78
CA GLN A 120 0.57 24.05 10.14
C GLN A 120 1.31 24.56 8.92
N ASP A 121 1.90 25.77 8.98
CA ASP A 121 2.72 26.27 7.87
C ASP A 121 4.09 25.58 7.82
N THR A 122 4.12 24.34 7.34
CA THR A 122 5.36 23.63 7.02
C THR A 122 5.89 24.02 5.64
N TYR A 123 5.06 24.58 4.76
CA TYR A 123 5.46 25.00 3.42
C TYR A 123 6.55 26.07 3.49
N SER A 124 6.31 27.16 4.21
CA SER A 124 7.26 28.28 4.35
C SER A 124 8.54 27.84 5.06
N ILE A 125 8.43 26.93 6.05
CA ILE A 125 9.59 26.36 6.74
C ILE A 125 10.47 25.59 5.75
N VAL A 126 9.88 24.72 4.93
CA VAL A 126 10.63 23.92 3.94
C VAL A 126 11.27 24.83 2.89
N LYS A 127 10.54 25.81 2.37
CA LYS A 127 11.06 26.77 1.38
C LYS A 127 12.21 27.62 1.92
N ARG A 128 12.16 28.00 3.20
CA ARG A 128 13.22 28.79 3.85
C ARG A 128 14.47 27.97 4.15
N LEU A 129 14.33 26.71 4.56
CA LEU A 129 15.44 25.89 5.04
C LEU A 129 16.10 25.04 3.94
N VAL A 130 15.43 24.81 2.82
CA VAL A 130 15.98 24.02 1.70
C VAL A 130 16.46 24.98 0.61
N PRO A 131 17.76 24.99 0.28
CA PRO A 131 18.29 25.80 -0.80
C PRO A 131 17.59 25.52 -2.12
N GLU A 132 17.51 26.52 -2.99
CA GLU A 132 16.94 26.36 -4.32
C GLU A 132 17.69 25.27 -5.12
N GLY A 133 16.94 24.47 -5.90
CA GLY A 133 17.48 23.32 -6.63
C GLY A 133 17.78 22.08 -5.79
N LYS A 134 17.59 22.12 -4.46
CA LYS A 134 17.72 20.93 -3.59
C LYS A 134 16.36 20.25 -3.33
N THR A 135 16.44 18.99 -2.93
CA THR A 135 15.26 18.18 -2.67
C THR A 135 14.54 18.56 -1.38
N THR A 136 13.29 19.00 -1.51
CA THR A 136 12.44 19.43 -0.38
C THR A 136 11.81 18.26 0.38
N CYS A 137 11.64 17.11 -0.29
CA CYS A 137 10.89 15.95 0.20
C CYS A 137 11.44 15.38 1.53
N SER A 138 12.75 15.43 1.77
CA SER A 138 13.35 14.90 3.00
C SER A 138 12.90 15.69 4.24
N LEU A 139 13.00 17.03 4.20
CA LEU A 139 12.54 17.87 5.32
C LEU A 139 11.01 17.87 5.44
N CYS A 140 10.29 17.99 4.31
CA CYS A 140 8.83 17.95 4.28
C CYS A 140 8.28 16.66 4.91
N SER A 141 8.80 15.49 4.51
CA SER A 141 8.36 14.20 5.06
C SER A 141 8.61 14.07 6.56
N ARG A 142 9.74 14.57 7.07
CA ARG A 142 10.06 14.56 8.51
C ARG A 142 9.10 15.44 9.31
N LEU A 143 8.84 16.67 8.85
CA LEU A 143 7.92 17.60 9.51
C LEU A 143 6.49 17.04 9.55
N ARG A 144 6.00 16.57 8.39
CA ARG A 144 4.66 15.96 8.29
C ARG A 144 4.49 14.79 9.24
N ARG A 145 5.48 13.90 9.31
CA ARG A 145 5.45 12.73 10.19
C ARG A 145 5.39 13.12 11.66
N GLY A 146 6.23 14.06 12.10
CA GLY A 146 6.25 14.52 13.49
C GLY A 146 4.90 15.13 13.91
N ILE A 147 4.31 15.95 13.04
CA ILE A 147 2.99 16.56 13.28
C ILE A 147 1.90 15.48 13.36
N LEU A 148 1.84 14.57 12.38
CA LEU A 148 0.82 13.51 12.37
C LEU A 148 0.93 12.59 13.59
N TYR A 149 2.15 12.29 14.05
CA TYR A 149 2.34 11.45 15.25
C TYR A 149 1.89 12.17 16.52
N ARG A 150 2.11 13.49 16.63
CA ARG A 150 1.55 14.30 17.72
C ARG A 150 0.02 14.26 17.71
N VAL A 151 -0.58 14.54 16.55
CA VAL A 151 -2.04 14.55 16.37
C VAL A 151 -2.65 13.18 16.67
N ALA A 152 -1.98 12.09 16.29
CA ALA A 152 -2.41 10.74 16.65
C ALA A 152 -2.55 10.56 18.17
N GLY A 153 -1.56 11.04 18.93
CA GLY A 153 -1.60 11.01 20.39
C GLY A 153 -2.72 11.87 20.99
N GLU A 154 -2.91 13.09 20.47
CA GLU A 154 -3.98 14.01 20.90
C GLU A 154 -5.39 13.44 20.66
N LEU A 155 -5.57 12.73 19.54
CA LEU A 155 -6.83 12.09 19.18
C LEU A 155 -7.04 10.72 19.85
N GLY A 156 -6.04 10.21 20.58
CA GLY A 156 -6.07 8.87 21.18
C GLY A 156 -6.11 7.75 20.13
N ALA A 157 -5.53 7.97 18.95
CA ALA A 157 -5.45 6.95 17.90
C ALA A 157 -4.43 5.87 18.25
N THR A 158 -4.83 4.61 18.15
CA THR A 158 -3.95 3.46 18.42
C THR A 158 -3.18 3.03 17.16
N LYS A 159 -3.73 3.31 15.97
CA LYS A 159 -3.12 2.97 14.67
C LYS A 159 -3.11 4.19 13.75
N ILE A 160 -2.02 4.41 13.02
CA ILE A 160 -1.87 5.44 11.98
C ILE A 160 -1.83 4.76 10.61
N ALA A 161 -2.89 4.90 9.82
CA ALA A 161 -2.99 4.30 8.49
C ALA A 161 -2.50 5.27 7.39
N LEU A 162 -1.56 4.81 6.57
CA LEU A 162 -0.99 5.57 5.45
C LEU A 162 -1.30 4.89 4.11
N GLY A 163 -1.62 5.69 3.08
CA GLY A 163 -1.99 5.23 1.73
C GLY A 163 -0.85 4.69 0.87
N HIS A 164 0.21 4.13 1.45
CA HIS A 164 1.31 3.54 0.68
C HIS A 164 0.91 2.17 0.16
N HIS A 165 1.00 2.00 -1.16
CA HIS A 165 0.63 0.76 -1.85
C HIS A 165 1.85 -0.12 -2.16
N ARG A 166 1.61 -1.26 -2.80
CA ARG A 166 2.65 -2.26 -3.09
C ARG A 166 3.83 -1.70 -3.88
N ASP A 167 3.56 -0.95 -4.94
CA ASP A 167 4.58 -0.38 -5.81
C ASP A 167 5.45 0.66 -5.06
N ASP A 168 4.89 1.40 -4.09
CA ASP A 168 5.66 2.26 -3.19
C ASP A 168 6.64 1.48 -2.31
N ILE A 169 6.22 0.30 -1.84
CA ILE A 169 7.04 -0.59 -1.01
C ILE A 169 8.23 -1.11 -1.82
N VAL A 170 7.99 -1.62 -3.03
CA VAL A 170 9.04 -2.10 -3.95
C VAL A 170 9.95 -0.95 -4.40
N THR A 171 9.39 0.20 -4.76
CA THR A 171 10.17 1.39 -5.11
C THR A 171 11.09 1.80 -3.96
N THR A 172 10.60 1.72 -2.72
CA THR A 172 11.39 2.05 -1.53
C THR A 172 12.51 1.04 -1.29
N LEU A 173 12.26 -0.26 -1.50
CA LEU A 173 13.32 -1.28 -1.48
C LEU A 173 14.43 -0.94 -2.48
N MET A 174 14.06 -0.68 -3.74
CA MET A 174 15.03 -0.39 -4.80
C MET A 174 15.82 0.90 -4.54
N LEU A 175 15.18 1.93 -4.01
CA LEU A 175 15.87 3.15 -3.58
C LEU A 175 16.92 2.87 -2.51
N ASN A 176 16.58 2.09 -1.48
CA ASN A 176 17.52 1.74 -0.42
C ASN A 176 18.64 0.82 -0.93
N MET A 177 18.34 -0.10 -1.85
CA MET A 177 19.33 -0.99 -2.44
C MET A 177 20.33 -0.21 -3.31
N PHE A 178 19.86 0.66 -4.20
CA PHE A 178 20.70 1.40 -5.14
C PHE A 178 21.46 2.57 -4.51
N PHE A 179 20.84 3.30 -3.58
CA PHE A 179 21.39 4.56 -3.06
C PHE A 179 21.71 4.52 -1.56
N GLY A 180 21.18 3.54 -0.82
CA GLY A 180 21.38 3.41 0.62
C GLY A 180 22.21 2.18 1.03
N SER A 181 22.59 1.33 0.07
CA SER A 181 23.27 0.04 0.29
C SER A 181 22.60 -0.83 1.36
N ARG A 182 21.26 -0.89 1.35
CA ARG A 182 20.46 -1.64 2.34
C ARG A 182 19.31 -2.41 1.69
N MET A 183 19.11 -3.65 2.12
CA MET A 183 17.89 -4.42 1.83
C MET A 183 16.75 -3.96 2.75
N LYS A 184 16.23 -2.74 2.48
CA LYS A 184 15.24 -2.08 3.33
C LYS A 184 14.06 -1.59 2.52
N GLY A 185 12.92 -2.27 2.67
CA GLY A 185 11.64 -1.84 2.13
C GLY A 185 10.87 -0.89 3.05
N MET A 186 9.59 -0.76 2.76
CA MET A 186 8.63 -0.09 3.63
C MET A 186 7.72 -1.16 4.26
N PRO A 187 7.85 -1.44 5.57
CA PRO A 187 7.13 -2.54 6.19
C PRO A 187 5.61 -2.27 6.24
N PRO A 188 4.75 -3.28 6.11
CA PRO A 188 3.30 -3.11 6.18
C PRO A 188 2.80 -2.62 7.55
N LYS A 189 3.47 -3.01 8.64
CA LYS A 189 3.24 -2.54 10.02
C LYS A 189 4.58 -2.17 10.66
N LEU A 190 4.64 -1.06 11.39
CA LEU A 190 5.86 -0.54 12.02
C LEU A 190 5.53 0.22 13.30
N VAL A 191 6.35 0.07 14.34
CA VAL A 191 6.33 0.95 15.51
C VAL A 191 7.24 2.15 15.24
N SER A 192 6.81 3.36 15.59
CA SER A 192 7.62 4.57 15.48
C SER A 192 8.89 4.48 16.32
N ASP A 193 9.94 5.22 15.93
CA ASP A 193 11.25 5.17 16.60
C ASP A 193 11.19 5.54 18.09
N ASP A 194 10.19 6.34 18.50
CA ASP A 194 9.94 6.71 19.90
C ASP A 194 9.05 5.72 20.66
N GLY A 195 8.63 4.63 20.02
CA GLY A 195 7.79 3.57 20.60
C GLY A 195 6.32 3.92 20.79
N LYS A 196 5.88 5.14 20.43
CA LYS A 196 4.55 5.65 20.82
C LYS A 196 3.43 5.36 19.84
N ASN A 197 3.75 5.13 18.56
CA ASN A 197 2.76 5.04 17.50
C ASN A 197 2.95 3.76 16.67
N VAL A 198 1.84 3.11 16.32
CA VAL A 198 1.84 2.00 15.36
C VAL A 198 1.37 2.53 14.01
N VAL A 199 2.23 2.43 13.00
CA VAL A 199 1.94 2.82 11.61
C VAL A 199 1.61 1.60 10.78
N ILE A 200 0.50 1.65 10.05
CA ILE A 200 0.00 0.58 9.20
C ILE A 200 -0.16 1.04 7.75
N ARG A 201 -0.03 0.10 6.81
CA ARG A 201 -0.17 0.32 5.36
C ARG A 201 -1.11 -0.72 4.77
N PRO A 202 -2.43 -0.56 4.94
CA PRO A 202 -3.39 -1.58 4.52
C PRO A 202 -3.40 -1.82 3.00
N LEU A 203 -2.89 -0.88 2.19
CA LEU A 203 -2.74 -1.02 0.74
C LEU A 203 -1.49 -1.84 0.32
N ALA A 204 -0.77 -2.49 1.25
CA ALA A 204 0.50 -3.16 0.97
C ALA A 204 0.45 -4.18 -0.19
N TYR A 205 -0.70 -4.81 -0.45
CA TYR A 205 -0.90 -5.77 -1.54
C TYR A 205 -1.56 -5.18 -2.80
N VAL A 206 -1.96 -3.92 -2.76
CA VAL A 206 -2.72 -3.27 -3.83
C VAL A 206 -1.76 -2.67 -4.87
N LYS A 207 -2.07 -2.88 -6.16
CA LYS A 207 -1.33 -2.27 -7.28
C LYS A 207 -1.74 -0.81 -7.46
N GLU A 208 -0.80 0.04 -7.85
CA GLU A 208 -1.13 1.45 -8.14
C GLU A 208 -2.20 1.61 -9.22
N SER A 209 -2.13 0.82 -10.29
CA SER A 209 -3.09 0.90 -11.41
C SER A 209 -4.52 0.54 -11.01
N ASP A 210 -4.69 -0.31 -10.00
CA ASP A 210 -6.02 -0.63 -9.45
C ASP A 210 -6.56 0.55 -8.62
N LEU A 211 -5.69 1.34 -7.96
CA LEU A 211 -6.06 2.57 -7.24
C LEU A 211 -6.40 3.73 -8.17
N GLU A 212 -5.69 3.86 -9.30
CA GLU A 212 -6.00 4.84 -10.35
C GLU A 212 -7.42 4.62 -10.89
N ARG A 213 -7.70 3.38 -11.32
CA ARG A 213 -9.05 3.00 -11.82
C ARG A 213 -10.13 3.17 -10.76
N TRP A 214 -9.82 2.86 -9.50
CA TRP A 214 -10.78 3.04 -8.41
C TRP A 214 -11.06 4.52 -8.15
N ALA A 215 -10.03 5.37 -8.16
CA ALA A 215 -10.19 6.79 -7.96
C ALA A 215 -10.99 7.48 -9.07
N GLU A 216 -10.78 7.07 -10.32
CA GLU A 216 -11.59 7.50 -11.46
C GLU A 216 -13.06 7.08 -11.28
N HIS A 217 -13.31 5.81 -10.97
CA HIS A 217 -14.67 5.30 -10.79
C HIS A 217 -15.40 5.95 -9.61
N ARG A 218 -14.68 6.29 -8.55
CA ARG A 218 -15.23 6.93 -7.36
C ARG A 218 -15.25 8.46 -7.43
N GLU A 219 -14.73 9.02 -8.52
CA GLU A 219 -14.68 10.46 -8.78
C GLU A 219 -14.08 11.24 -7.59
N PHE A 220 -12.98 10.73 -7.03
CA PHE A 220 -12.37 11.39 -5.88
C PHE A 220 -11.90 12.80 -6.23
N PRO A 221 -12.15 13.80 -5.37
CA PRO A 221 -11.69 15.16 -5.59
C PRO A 221 -10.20 15.28 -5.28
N ILE A 222 -9.37 14.88 -6.25
CA ILE A 222 -7.91 14.84 -6.11
C ILE A 222 -7.34 16.26 -5.97
N ILE A 223 -6.53 16.45 -4.92
CA ILE A 223 -5.83 17.70 -4.64
C ILE A 223 -4.35 17.53 -4.98
N PRO A 224 -3.81 18.22 -5.99
CA PRO A 224 -2.40 18.12 -6.36
C PRO A 224 -1.50 18.78 -5.31
N CYS A 225 -0.30 18.23 -5.13
CA CYS A 225 0.73 18.81 -4.25
C CYS A 225 1.76 19.58 -5.09
N ASN A 226 1.84 20.89 -4.87
CA ASN A 226 2.71 21.78 -5.65
C ASN A 226 4.18 21.75 -5.18
N LEU A 227 4.46 21.16 -4.01
CA LEU A 227 5.81 21.09 -3.44
C LEU A 227 6.63 19.87 -3.92
N CYS A 228 5.96 18.76 -4.22
CA CYS A 228 6.61 17.47 -4.52
C CYS A 228 6.62 17.10 -6.02
N GLY A 229 5.70 17.65 -6.82
CA GLY A 229 5.50 17.25 -8.22
C GLY A 229 6.42 17.94 -9.25
N SER A 230 7.28 18.86 -8.84
CA SER A 230 7.94 19.81 -9.77
C SER A 230 9.46 19.77 -9.77
N GLN A 231 10.09 18.80 -9.10
CA GLN A 231 11.56 18.74 -9.06
C GLN A 231 12.13 17.80 -10.14
N PRO A 232 12.96 18.30 -11.07
CA PRO A 232 13.72 17.43 -11.96
C PRO A 232 14.68 16.55 -11.13
N ASN A 233 14.90 15.31 -11.58
CA ASN A 233 15.85 14.34 -10.99
C ASN A 233 15.48 13.73 -9.64
N LEU A 234 14.19 13.60 -9.32
CA LEU A 234 13.77 12.79 -8.17
C LEU A 234 14.13 11.31 -8.40
N GLN A 235 15.09 10.79 -7.62
CA GLN A 235 15.51 9.38 -7.64
C GLN A 235 14.30 8.41 -7.60
N ARG A 236 13.28 8.75 -6.81
CA ARG A 236 12.03 7.98 -6.72
C ARG A 236 11.29 7.89 -8.06
N ALA A 237 11.23 8.98 -8.82
CA ALA A 237 10.58 8.98 -10.14
C ALA A 237 11.38 8.11 -11.14
N THR A 238 12.71 8.20 -11.10
CA THR A 238 13.58 7.35 -11.93
C THR A 238 13.39 5.86 -11.64
N VAL A 239 13.40 5.47 -10.37
CA VAL A 239 13.17 4.06 -9.96
C VAL A 239 11.77 3.60 -10.33
N LYS A 240 10.75 4.45 -10.14
CA LYS A 240 9.37 4.12 -10.53
C LYS A 240 9.25 3.88 -12.03
N ALA A 241 9.86 4.74 -12.86
CA ALA A 241 9.87 4.58 -14.31
C ALA A 241 10.59 3.29 -14.74
N MET A 242 11.70 2.94 -14.07
CA MET A 242 12.41 1.67 -14.30
C MET A 242 11.52 0.46 -13.99
N LEU A 243 10.83 0.46 -12.84
CA LEU A 243 9.93 -0.63 -12.44
C LEU A 243 8.74 -0.77 -13.41
N GLN A 244 8.17 0.35 -13.86
CA GLN A 244 7.09 0.36 -14.85
C GLN A 244 7.55 -0.19 -16.22
N ASP A 245 8.75 0.17 -16.69
CA ASP A 245 9.29 -0.42 -17.93
C ASP A 245 9.53 -1.93 -17.77
N TRP A 246 10.06 -2.36 -16.62
CA TRP A 246 10.27 -3.77 -16.33
C TRP A 246 8.97 -4.57 -16.28
N ASP A 247 7.93 -4.07 -15.61
CA ASP A 247 6.64 -4.78 -15.55
C ASP A 247 5.97 -4.84 -16.93
N ARG A 248 6.15 -3.80 -17.77
CA ARG A 248 5.66 -3.80 -19.15
C ARG A 248 6.36 -4.85 -20.02
N ARG A 249 7.69 -4.99 -19.87
CA ARG A 249 8.50 -5.94 -20.64
C ARG A 249 8.39 -7.36 -20.12
N PHE A 250 8.21 -7.51 -18.81
CA PHE A 250 8.19 -8.78 -18.10
C PHE A 250 7.08 -8.75 -17.04
N PRO A 251 5.81 -8.97 -17.44
CA PRO A 251 4.67 -8.90 -16.53
C PRO A 251 4.84 -9.80 -15.31
N GLY A 252 4.59 -9.24 -14.11
CA GLY A 252 4.68 -9.98 -12.85
C GLY A 252 6.06 -9.91 -12.18
N ARG A 253 7.07 -9.27 -12.78
CA ARG A 253 8.37 -9.10 -12.11
C ARG A 253 8.29 -8.24 -10.86
N VAL A 254 7.48 -7.18 -10.87
CA VAL A 254 7.27 -6.35 -9.66
C VAL A 254 6.54 -7.16 -8.58
N ASP A 255 5.63 -8.05 -8.97
CA ASP A 255 4.92 -8.96 -8.06
C ASP A 255 5.89 -9.96 -7.40
N ASN A 256 6.82 -10.51 -8.18
CA ASN A 256 7.88 -11.40 -7.68
C ASN A 256 8.85 -10.66 -6.75
N MET A 257 9.25 -9.42 -7.11
CA MET A 257 10.10 -8.59 -6.26
C MET A 257 9.45 -8.30 -4.91
N PHE A 258 8.15 -7.99 -4.91
CA PHE A 258 7.39 -7.80 -3.67
C PHE A 258 7.33 -9.09 -2.84
N THR A 259 7.05 -10.23 -3.48
CA THR A 259 6.99 -11.54 -2.82
C THR A 259 8.34 -11.93 -2.20
N ALA A 260 9.45 -11.66 -2.90
CA ALA A 260 10.81 -11.91 -2.41
C ALA A 260 11.14 -11.15 -1.12
N MET A 261 10.45 -10.03 -0.83
CA MET A 261 10.65 -9.30 0.42
C MET A 261 10.22 -10.09 1.66
N GLY A 262 9.32 -11.06 1.52
CA GLY A 262 8.90 -11.97 2.59
C GLY A 262 9.62 -13.31 2.59
N ASN A 263 10.38 -13.64 1.54
CA ASN A 263 11.03 -14.93 1.33
C ASN A 263 12.56 -14.77 1.32
N ILE A 264 13.14 -14.56 2.51
CA ILE A 264 14.58 -14.29 2.67
C ILE A 264 15.32 -15.59 2.96
N VAL A 265 16.26 -15.96 2.09
CA VAL A 265 17.16 -17.10 2.28
C VAL A 265 18.46 -16.59 2.92
N THR A 266 18.56 -16.67 4.26
CA THR A 266 19.68 -16.05 5.01
C THR A 266 21.04 -16.65 4.69
N SER A 267 21.10 -17.95 4.38
CA SER A 267 22.31 -18.67 3.96
C SER A 267 22.92 -18.14 2.65
N HIS A 268 22.09 -17.53 1.79
CA HIS A 268 22.49 -16.97 0.49
C HIS A 268 22.60 -15.44 0.52
N MET A 269 22.46 -14.84 1.70
CA MET A 269 22.77 -13.43 1.95
C MET A 269 24.16 -13.29 2.57
N MET A 270 24.58 -12.06 2.90
CA MET A 270 25.92 -11.78 3.45
C MET A 270 25.90 -11.30 4.91
N ASP A 271 24.78 -11.49 5.60
CA ASP A 271 24.62 -11.05 6.99
C ASP A 271 25.18 -12.10 7.96
N ARG A 272 26.26 -11.75 8.65
CA ARG A 272 26.98 -12.65 9.57
C ARG A 272 26.29 -12.84 10.93
N GLU A 273 25.30 -12.01 11.24
CA GLU A 273 24.50 -12.13 12.46
C GLU A 273 23.29 -13.05 12.20
N LEU A 274 22.73 -13.00 10.99
CA LEU A 274 21.59 -13.83 10.59
C LEU A 274 21.96 -15.23 10.09
N PHE A 275 23.23 -15.48 9.75
CA PHE A 275 23.69 -16.80 9.33
C PHE A 275 25.12 -17.11 9.83
N PRO A 276 25.38 -18.31 10.39
CA PRO A 276 26.61 -18.63 11.11
C PRO A 276 27.78 -19.02 10.18
N PHE A 277 28.21 -18.11 9.30
CA PHE A 277 29.27 -18.36 8.32
C PHE A 277 30.62 -18.82 8.91
N GLN A 278 30.93 -18.42 10.15
CA GLN A 278 32.21 -18.76 10.79
C GLN A 278 32.24 -20.17 11.38
N THR A 279 31.08 -20.72 11.74
CA THR A 279 30.98 -22.00 12.46
C THR A 279 30.35 -23.11 11.62
N ILE A 280 29.83 -22.80 10.43
CA ILE A 280 29.24 -23.78 9.51
C ILE A 280 30.23 -24.91 9.18
N LYS A 281 29.73 -26.15 9.20
CA LYS A 281 30.48 -27.37 8.90
C LYS A 281 29.64 -28.28 8.02
N ALA A 282 30.31 -29.12 7.23
CA ALA A 282 29.63 -30.16 6.48
C ALA A 282 28.95 -31.15 7.44
N THR A 283 27.64 -31.34 7.28
CA THR A 283 26.82 -32.27 8.08
C THR A 283 26.65 -33.64 7.42
N GLY A 284 26.96 -33.75 6.13
CA GLY A 284 26.76 -34.98 5.35
C GLY A 284 25.30 -35.27 4.99
N ALA A 285 24.36 -34.40 5.36
CA ALA A 285 22.94 -34.49 5.03
C ALA A 285 22.53 -33.37 4.08
N PRO A 286 21.60 -33.61 3.13
CA PRO A 286 21.06 -32.56 2.28
C PRO A 286 20.27 -31.55 3.11
N VAL A 287 20.42 -30.27 2.78
CA VAL A 287 19.63 -29.17 3.36
C VAL A 287 18.41 -28.96 2.50
N ALA A 288 17.21 -29.02 3.08
CA ALA A 288 15.94 -28.90 2.35
C ALA A 288 15.83 -27.57 1.57
N ASP A 289 16.34 -26.47 2.14
CA ASP A 289 16.43 -25.16 1.51
C ASP A 289 17.89 -24.83 1.11
N GLY A 290 18.63 -25.84 0.65
CA GLY A 290 20.00 -25.71 0.16
C GLY A 290 20.10 -24.87 -1.12
N ASP A 291 21.30 -24.77 -1.70
CA ASP A 291 21.49 -24.10 -3.00
C ASP A 291 20.91 -24.93 -4.14
N ILE A 292 19.58 -24.87 -4.27
CA ILE A 292 18.81 -25.48 -5.36
C ILE A 292 18.82 -24.60 -6.62
N ALA A 293 19.51 -23.45 -6.61
CA ALA A 293 19.47 -22.49 -7.71
C ALA A 293 20.12 -23.02 -9.00
N PHE A 294 20.91 -24.10 -8.89
CA PHE A 294 21.57 -24.79 -10.01
C PHE A 294 20.99 -26.18 -10.29
N ASP A 295 20.01 -26.63 -9.51
CA ASP A 295 19.30 -27.87 -9.81
C ASP A 295 18.34 -27.63 -10.98
N GLU A 296 18.18 -28.62 -11.86
CA GLU A 296 17.49 -28.51 -13.17
C GLU A 296 15.97 -28.20 -13.08
N ASP A 297 15.45 -27.90 -11.88
CA ASP A 297 14.05 -27.59 -11.62
C ASP A 297 13.77 -26.07 -11.69
N GLU A 298 13.45 -25.64 -12.90
CA GLU A 298 12.93 -24.33 -13.31
C GLU A 298 12.02 -23.62 -12.29
N GLN A 299 12.57 -22.61 -11.59
CA GLN A 299 11.76 -21.53 -10.98
C GLN A 299 12.35 -20.12 -11.18
N CYS A 300 13.41 -20.01 -11.99
CA CYS A 300 13.94 -18.72 -12.46
C CYS A 300 13.19 -18.20 -13.72
N GLY A 301 12.36 -19.05 -14.33
CA GLY A 301 11.46 -18.70 -15.44
C GLY A 301 10.25 -17.89 -14.99
N THR A 302 9.61 -17.18 -15.93
CA THR A 302 8.38 -16.41 -15.70
C THR A 302 7.31 -17.32 -15.09
N PRO A 303 6.79 -17.05 -13.87
CA PRO A 303 5.74 -17.89 -13.31
C PRO A 303 4.49 -17.80 -14.20
N ALA A 304 3.87 -18.95 -14.47
CA ALA A 304 2.56 -19.00 -15.09
C ALA A 304 1.56 -18.16 -14.27
N PRO A 305 0.58 -17.49 -14.89
CA PRO A 305 -0.39 -16.67 -14.16
C PRO A 305 -1.08 -17.55 -13.11
N ALA A 306 -0.89 -17.18 -11.83
CA ALA A 306 -1.49 -17.88 -10.72
C ALA A 306 -3.01 -17.88 -10.86
N THR A 307 -3.58 -19.01 -11.28
CA THR A 307 -4.98 -19.35 -11.05
C THR A 307 -5.11 -19.71 -9.57
N GLY A 308 -5.11 -18.68 -8.73
CA GLY A 308 -5.02 -18.84 -7.28
C GLY A 308 -6.29 -19.45 -6.67
N VAL A 309 -6.26 -20.76 -6.44
CA VAL A 309 -6.84 -21.31 -5.22
C VAL A 309 -5.76 -21.22 -4.16
N VAL A 310 -5.85 -20.18 -3.33
CA VAL A 310 -4.96 -20.02 -2.16
C VAL A 310 -5.38 -21.06 -1.13
N LYS A 311 -4.48 -21.99 -0.79
CA LYS A 311 -4.68 -22.88 0.35
C LYS A 311 -4.60 -22.05 1.63
N LEU A 312 -5.71 -22.01 2.36
CA LEU A 312 -5.78 -21.46 3.72
C LEU A 312 -4.90 -22.32 4.64
N VAL A 313 -3.73 -21.81 5.02
CA VAL A 313 -2.99 -22.34 6.16
C VAL A 313 -3.64 -21.74 7.41
N ARG A 314 -4.10 -22.59 8.34
CA ARG A 314 -4.75 -22.15 9.58
C ARG A 314 -3.73 -21.43 10.47
N PRO A 315 -4.10 -20.35 11.19
CA PRO A 315 -3.21 -19.72 12.15
C PRO A 315 -2.95 -20.68 13.31
N GLY A 316 -1.69 -21.01 13.59
CA GLY A 316 -1.32 -21.92 14.68
C GLY A 316 0.00 -22.70 14.52
N GLN A 317 0.71 -22.55 13.40
CA GLN A 317 2.06 -23.11 13.24
C GLN A 317 3.04 -21.98 12.91
N VAL A 318 3.25 -21.10 13.89
CA VAL A 318 4.50 -20.34 13.96
C VAL A 318 5.43 -21.23 14.79
N PRO A 319 6.57 -21.72 14.27
CA PRO A 319 7.57 -22.36 15.11
C PRO A 319 7.99 -21.34 16.17
N ALA A 320 7.98 -21.73 17.45
CA ALA A 320 8.51 -20.89 18.51
C ALA A 320 9.96 -20.49 18.19
N PRO A 321 10.43 -19.29 18.58
CA PRO A 321 11.85 -18.97 18.50
C PRO A 321 12.60 -20.01 19.34
N LEU A 322 13.49 -20.76 18.70
CA LEU A 322 14.42 -21.66 19.40
C LEU A 322 15.45 -20.77 20.11
N ASP A 323 15.76 -21.10 21.36
CA ASP A 323 16.95 -20.56 22.02
C ASP A 323 18.23 -21.19 21.43
N ASP A 324 19.40 -20.71 21.82
CA ASP A 324 20.71 -21.23 21.38
C ASP A 324 20.95 -22.72 21.74
N ALA A 325 19.98 -23.39 22.39
CA ALA A 325 20.00 -24.80 22.75
C ALA A 325 18.89 -25.63 22.09
N GLY A 326 17.91 -25.02 21.43
CA GLY A 326 16.90 -25.73 20.63
C GLY A 326 15.70 -26.30 21.41
N GLU A 327 15.33 -25.75 22.58
CA GLU A 327 14.15 -26.22 23.34
C GLU A 327 13.01 -25.18 23.39
N ALA A 328 11.77 -25.65 23.31
CA ALA A 328 10.56 -24.82 23.28
C ALA A 328 10.08 -24.46 24.71
N TYR A 329 9.80 -23.18 24.94
CA TYR A 329 9.32 -22.67 26.23
C TYR A 329 7.86 -23.11 26.52
N SER A 330 7.61 -23.75 27.68
CA SER A 330 6.25 -23.92 28.23
C SER A 330 6.01 -22.85 29.30
N ALA A 331 5.11 -21.91 29.05
CA ALA A 331 4.68 -20.95 30.06
C ALA A 331 3.56 -21.56 30.93
N ALA A 332 3.94 -22.06 32.10
CA ALA A 332 3.06 -22.26 33.24
C ALA A 332 3.86 -21.91 34.52
N ASP A 333 3.18 -21.22 35.43
CA ASP A 333 3.59 -20.82 36.79
C ASP A 333 4.41 -19.52 36.93
N ASP A 334 3.69 -18.38 36.98
CA ASP A 334 3.66 -17.41 38.10
C ASP A 334 2.55 -16.34 37.89
#